data_AF-A0A177QR88-F1
#
_entry.id   AF-A0A177QR88-F1
#
_cell.length_a   1.000
_cell.length_b   1.000
_cell.length_c   1.000
_cell.angle_alpha   90.00
_cell.angle_beta   90.00
_cell.angle_gamma   90.00
#
_symmetry.space_group_name_H-M   'P 1'
#
loop_
_entity.id
_entity.type
_entity.pdbx_description
1 polymer ?
#
loop_
_entity_poly.entity_id
_entity_poly.type
_entity_poly.pdbx_seq_one_letter_code
_entity_poly.pdbx_strand_id
1 'polypeptide(L)' 'MDWKAKATRLLGNRTLHLQGDGQFALVTPCRTRAFSLWPTRAEAEQAMNRIMACGGDCHGGSFHYIADLGKRI' A
#
# COMPACT_ATOMS: atom_id res chain seq x y z
N MET A 1 18.55 1.51 1.13
CA MET A 1 17.54 1.90 2.15
C MET A 1 16.61 0.74 2.37
N ASP A 2 16.22 0.43 3.60
CA ASP A 2 15.25 -0.62 3.87
C ASP A 2 13.82 -0.06 3.82
N TRP A 3 13.21 -0.15 2.63
CA TRP A 3 11.85 0.31 2.39
C TRP A 3 10.81 -0.54 3.12
N LYS A 4 11.09 -1.82 3.38
CA LYS A 4 10.22 -2.70 4.16
C LYS A 4 10.15 -2.25 5.62
N ALA A 5 11.28 -1.87 6.21
CA ALA A 5 11.31 -1.32 7.56
C ALA A 5 10.54 0.02 7.65
N LYS A 6 10.70 0.91 6.67
CA LYS A 6 9.95 2.17 6.61
C LYS A 6 8.44 1.95 6.45
N ALA A 7 8.05 1.04 5.57
CA ALA A 7 6.65 0.66 5.38
C ALA A 7 6.05 0.06 6.66
N THR A 8 6.76 -0.86 7.31
CA THR A 8 6.33 -1.46 8.58
C THR A 8 6.12 -0.40 9.66
N ARG A 9 7.02 0.60 9.75
CA ARG A 9 6.88 1.72 10.69
C ARG A 9 5.69 2.62 10.38
N LEU A 10 5.45 2.94 9.11
CA LEU A 10 4.30 3.77 8.68
C LEU A 10 2.96 3.10 9.03
N LEU A 11 2.90 1.78 8.96
CA LEU A 11 1.67 1.00 9.01
C LEU A 11 1.41 0.35 10.38
N GLY A 12 2.43 0.30 11.23
CA GLY A 12 2.37 -0.24 12.60
C GLY A 12 2.02 -1.74 12.64
N ASN A 13 1.49 -2.18 13.79
CA ASN A 13 1.17 -3.58 14.08
C ASN A 13 0.00 -4.15 13.26
N ARG A 14 -0.49 -3.41 12.26
CA ARG A 14 -1.65 -3.79 11.42
C ARG A 14 -1.23 -4.40 10.07
N THR A 15 0.07 -4.53 9.83
CA THR A 15 0.66 -5.09 8.61
C THR A 15 0.62 -6.62 8.65
N LEU A 16 -0.30 -7.24 7.90
CA LEU A 16 -0.41 -8.70 7.83
C LEU A 16 0.46 -9.27 6.69
N HIS A 17 0.54 -8.55 5.56
CA HIS A 17 1.33 -8.97 4.40
C HIS A 17 2.03 -7.79 3.75
N LEU A 18 3.35 -7.91 3.55
CA LEU A 18 4.16 -6.92 2.87
C LEU A 18 4.96 -7.59 1.74
N GLN A 19 4.73 -7.16 0.50
CA GLN A 19 5.37 -7.71 -0.69
C GLN A 19 6.08 -6.61 -1.49
N GLY A 20 7.17 -6.96 -2.17
CA GLY A 20 7.99 -6.03 -2.95
C GLY A 20 9.07 -5.33 -2.14
N ASP A 21 9.80 -4.43 -2.77
CA ASP A 21 10.99 -3.75 -2.24
C ASP A 21 11.12 -2.29 -2.67
N GLY A 22 10.07 -1.71 -3.26
CA GLY A 22 10.07 -0.33 -3.77
C GLY A 22 9.72 0.76 -2.75
N GLN A 23 9.94 2.01 -3.16
CA GLN A 23 9.72 3.21 -2.33
C GLN A 23 8.24 3.54 -2.12
N PHE A 24 7.36 3.16 -3.05
CA PHE A 24 5.95 3.53 -3.01
C PHE A 24 5.14 2.39 -2.38
N ALA A 25 4.54 2.65 -1.22
CA ALA A 25 3.70 1.69 -0.54
C ALA A 25 2.23 1.88 -0.92
N LEU A 26 1.66 0.90 -1.62
CA LEU A 26 0.21 0.80 -1.81
C LEU A 26 -0.41 0.12 -0.59
N VAL A 27 -1.29 0.86 0.08
CA VAL A 27 -2.01 0.44 1.28
C VAL A 27 -3.40 -0.06 0.91
N THR A 28 -3.69 -1.33 1.16
CA THR A 28 -5.03 -1.89 0.94
C THR A 28 -5.70 -2.36 2.24
N PRO A 29 -6.58 -1.54 2.85
CA PRO A 29 -7.20 -1.89 4.13
C PRO A 29 -8.30 -2.97 4.03
N CYS A 30 -8.65 -3.45 2.83
CA CYS A 30 -9.74 -4.39 2.62
C CYS A 30 -9.37 -5.78 3.19
N ARG A 31 -10.20 -6.28 4.13
CA ARG A 31 -10.25 -7.58 4.84
C ARG A 31 -8.93 -8.17 5.41
N THR A 32 -7.81 -8.08 4.71
CA THR A 32 -6.53 -8.73 5.06
C THR A 32 -5.35 -7.75 5.20
N ARG A 33 -5.59 -6.43 5.16
CA ARG A 33 -4.55 -5.38 5.31
C ARG A 33 -3.24 -5.76 4.61
N ALA A 34 -3.31 -5.84 3.29
CA ALA A 34 -2.17 -6.17 2.46
C ALA A 34 -1.46 -4.89 2.02
N PHE A 35 -0.13 -5.00 1.87
CA PHE A 35 0.73 -3.90 1.50
C PHE A 35 1.66 -4.36 0.40
N SER A 36 1.73 -3.58 -0.68
CA SER A 36 2.64 -3.85 -1.78
C SER A 36 3.54 -2.65 -2.00
N LEU A 37 4.83 -2.93 -2.17
CA LEU A 37 5.87 -1.94 -2.40
C LEU A 37 6.25 -1.94 -3.87
N TRP A 38 6.23 -0.76 -4.47
CA TRP A 38 6.42 -0.55 -5.90
C TRP A 38 7.60 0.39 -6.16
N PRO A 39 8.45 0.09 -7.16
CA PRO A 39 9.59 0.94 -7.52
C PRO A 39 9.15 2.34 -7.96
N THR A 40 8.02 2.45 -8.66
CA THR A 40 7.49 3.71 -9.18
C THR A 40 6.07 4.01 -8.70
N ARG A 41 5.72 5.30 -8.69
CA ARG A 41 4.37 5.76 -8.39
C ARG A 41 3.35 5.25 -9.42
N ALA A 42 3.72 5.24 -10.70
CA ALA A 42 2.83 4.81 -11.78
C ALA A 42 2.43 3.34 -11.66
N GLU A 43 3.37 2.45 -11.28
CA GLU A 43 3.07 1.04 -11.05
C GLU A 43 2.15 0.85 -9.83
N ALA A 44 2.37 1.61 -8.75
CA ALA A 44 1.50 1.60 -7.58
C ALA A 44 0.07 2.08 -7.91
N GLU A 45 -0.07 3.12 -8.73
CA GLU A 45 -1.36 3.64 -9.21
C GLU A 45 -2.07 2.62 -10.11
N GLN A 46 -1.33 1.96 -11.00
CA GLN A 46 -1.88 0.89 -11.84
C GLN A 46 -2.39 -0.28 -11.00
N ALA A 47 -1.63 -0.69 -9.97
CA ALA A 47 -2.05 -1.73 -9.03
C ALA A 47 -3.28 -1.31 -8.23
N MET A 48 -3.33 -0.06 -7.74
CA MET A 48 -4.48 0.49 -7.03
C MET A 48 -5.75 0.49 -7.90
N ASN A 49 -5.65 0.88 -9.16
CA ASN A 49 -6.78 0.88 -10.11
C ASN A 49 -7.33 -0.53 -10.36
N ARG A 50 -6.45 -1.55 -10.41
CA ARG A 50 -6.87 -2.96 -10.53
C ARG A 50 -7.61 -3.45 -9.29
N ILE A 51 -7.27 -2.94 -8.11
CA ILE A 51 -7.89 -3.32 -6.82
C ILE A 51 -9.24 -2.60 -6.62
N MET A 52 -9.38 -1.36 -7.08
CA MET A 52 -10.66 -0.63 -7.08
C MET A 52 -11.76 -1.33 -7.91
N ALA A 53 -11.37 -2.23 -8.82
CA ALA A 53 -12.30 -3.10 -9.56
C ALA A 53 -12.77 -4.33 -8.76
N CYS A 54 -12.24 -4.56 -7.54
CA CYS A 54 -12.72 -5.60 -6.63
C CYS A 54 -14.07 -5.18 -6.06
N GLY A 55 -15.14 -5.64 -6.70
CA GLY A 55 -16.49 -5.11 -6.58
C GLY A 55 -17.11 -5.07 -5.17
N GLY A 56 -18.01 -4.10 -5.00
CA GLY A 56 -19.14 -4.15 -4.05
C GLY A 56 -18.90 -3.58 -2.66
N ASP A 57 -17.82 -3.94 -1.97
CA ASP A 57 -17.67 -3.66 -0.52
C ASP A 57 -16.68 -2.52 -0.19
N CYS A 58 -15.96 -1.98 -1.17
CA CYS A 58 -15.00 -0.89 -0.96
C CYS A 58 -15.67 0.49 -0.70
N HIS A 59 -17.01 0.56 -0.72
CA HIS A 59 -17.77 1.80 -0.59
C HIS A 59 -17.85 2.37 0.84
N GLY A 60 -17.37 1.64 1.85
CA GLY A 60 -17.44 2.04 3.27
C GLY A 60 -16.07 2.32 3.91
N GLY A 61 -15.41 3.42 3.53
CA GLY A 61 -14.34 4.02 4.36
C GLY A 61 -12.96 3.37 4.35
N SER A 62 -12.68 2.40 3.48
CA SER A 62 -11.32 1.86 3.29
C SER A 62 -10.63 2.53 2.10
N PHE A 63 -10.17 3.76 2.27
CA PHE A 63 -9.44 4.46 1.21
C PHE A 63 -8.10 3.76 0.95
N HIS A 64 -7.99 3.07 -0.19
CA HIS A 64 -6.69 2.68 -0.71
C HIS A 64 -5.88 3.95 -0.96
N TYR A 65 -4.62 3.97 -0.52
CA TYR A 65 -3.75 5.12 -0.75
C TYR A 65 -2.32 4.67 -1.01
N ILE A 66 -1.58 5.52 -1.70
CA ILE A 66 -0.16 5.33 -1.99
C ILE A 66 0.63 6.27 -1.11
N ALA A 67 1.52 5.72 -0.30
CA ALA A 67 2.47 6.48 0.49
C ALA A 67 3.85 6.48 -0.16
N ASP A 68 4.45 7.66 -0.28
CA ASP A 68 5.84 7.81 -0.67
C ASP A 68 6.74 7.72 0.56
N LEU A 69 7.47 6.60 0.71
CA LEU A 69 8.36 6.35 1.85
C LEU A 69 9.68 7.13 1.76
N GLY A 70 9.97 7.72 0.60
CA GLY A 70 11.15 8.54 0.34
C GLY A 70 10.98 9.98 0.79
N LYS A 71 9.75 10.49 0.83
CA LYS A 71 9.45 11.77 1.47
C LYS A 71 9.69 11.67 2.97
N ARG A 72 10.50 12.59 3.51
CA ARG A 72 10.64 12.75 4.96
C ARG A 72 9.27 13.16 5.52
N ILE A 73 8.78 12.35 6.46
CA ILE A 73 7.64 12.67 7.32
C ILE A 73 8.14 13.60 8.43
#